data_AF-A0A975DRM0-F1
#
_entry.id   AF-A0A975DRM0-F1
#
_cell.length_a   1.000
_cell.length_b   1.000
_cell.length_c   1.000
_cell.angle_alpha   90.00
_cell.angle_beta   90.00
_cell.angle_gamma   90.00
#
_symmetry.space_group_name_H-M   'P 1'
#
loop_
_entity.id
_entity.type
_entity.pdbx_description
1 polymer ?
#
loop_
_entity_poly.entity_id
_entity_poly.type
_entity_poly.pdbx_seq_one_letter_code
_entity_poly.pdbx_strand_id
1 'polypeptide(L)' 'MARAALNWTLSDLANASGVHRNTISNFETEKYAGSAEALTAIRAALEAAGVIFVAENGEGPGVRLRKAR' A
#
# COMPACT_ATOMS: atom_id res chain seq x y z
N MET A 1 -0.81 1.46 -7.76
CA MET A 1 -1.76 1.76 -6.66
C MET A 1 -2.26 0.48 -6.01
N ALA A 2 -1.69 0.08 -4.86
CA ALA A 2 -2.04 -1.18 -4.20
C ALA A 2 -3.46 -1.22 -3.58
N ARG A 3 -4.02 -0.07 -3.16
CA ARG A 3 -5.39 0.02 -2.63
C ARG A 3 -6.49 -0.27 -3.67
N ALA A 4 -6.21 -0.03 -4.96
CA ALA A 4 -7.15 -0.29 -6.05
C ALA A 4 -7.44 -1.80 -6.17
N ALA A 5 -6.46 -2.65 -5.85
CA ALA A 5 -6.61 -4.09 -5.86
C ALA A 5 -7.56 -4.62 -4.76
N LEU A 6 -7.72 -3.87 -3.67
CA LEU A 6 -8.62 -4.19 -2.55
C LEU A 6 -9.94 -3.40 -2.58
N ASN A 7 -10.15 -2.56 -3.60
CA ASN A 7 -11.24 -1.58 -3.64
C ASN A 7 -11.29 -0.67 -2.39
N TRP A 8 -10.12 -0.36 -1.81
CA TRP A 8 -10.00 0.47 -0.61
C TRP A 8 -9.95 1.96 -0.93
N THR A 9 -10.65 2.74 -0.12
CA THR A 9 -10.50 4.19 -0.08
C THR A 9 -9.25 4.59 0.70
N LEU A 10 -8.83 5.85 0.59
CA LEU A 10 -7.73 6.39 1.42
C LEU A 10 -8.03 6.30 2.92
N SER A 11 -9.30 6.37 3.34
CA SER A 11 -9.69 6.19 4.75
C SER A 11 -9.53 4.74 5.20
N ASP A 12 -9.87 3.78 4.34
CA ASP A 12 -9.76 2.36 4.69
C ASP A 12 -8.29 1.98 4.88
N LEU A 13 -7.42 2.46 3.97
CA LEU A 13 -5.98 2.26 4.12
C LEU A 13 -5.42 2.98 5.34
N ALA A 14 -5.89 4.21 5.65
CA ALA A 14 -5.48 4.93 6.85
C ALA A 14 -5.87 4.17 8.13
N ASN A 15 -7.10 3.66 8.19
CA ASN A 15 -7.59 2.90 9.34
C ASN A 15 -6.84 1.57 9.49
N ALA A 16 -6.56 0.87 8.39
CA ALA A 16 -5.87 -0.42 8.41
C ALA A 16 -4.37 -0.30 8.74
N SER A 17 -3.71 0.76 8.26
CA SER A 17 -2.26 0.98 8.47
C SER A 17 -1.94 1.85 9.67
N GLY A 18 -2.91 2.54 10.26
CA GLY A 18 -2.68 3.55 11.29
C GLY A 18 -1.94 4.80 10.78
N VAL A 19 -1.72 4.92 9.47
CA VAL A 19 -1.06 6.06 8.85
C VAL A 19 -2.07 7.14 8.52
N HIS A 20 -1.72 8.40 8.77
CA HIS A 20 -2.60 9.52 8.49
C HIS A 20 -2.95 9.61 7.00
N ARG A 21 -4.22 9.89 6.68
CA ARG A 21 -4.73 9.94 5.29
C ARG A 21 -3.92 10.88 4.39
N ASN A 22 -3.42 11.99 4.95
CA ASN A 22 -2.60 12.96 4.22
C ASN A 22 -1.25 12.38 3.79
N THR A 23 -0.62 11.56 4.64
CA THR A 23 0.64 10.87 4.32
C THR A 23 0.43 9.89 3.18
N ILE A 24 -0.68 9.15 3.18
CA ILE A 24 -1.05 8.23 2.10
C ILE A 24 -1.30 8.99 0.80
N SER A 25 -2.03 10.11 0.85
CA SER A 25 -2.26 10.96 -0.33
C SER A 25 -0.97 11.56 -0.89
N ASN A 26 -0.03 11.97 -0.04
CA ASN A 26 1.26 12.49 -0.46
C ASN A 26 2.15 11.40 -1.08
N PHE A 27 2.03 10.18 -0.57
CA PHE A 27 2.68 9.00 -1.14
C PHE A 27 2.12 8.67 -2.54
N GLU A 28 0.80 8.70 -2.71
CA GLU A 28 0.15 8.44 -4.01
C GLU A 28 0.41 9.51 -5.07
N THR A 29 0.76 10.73 -4.65
CA THR A 29 1.05 11.85 -5.56
C THR A 29 2.54 12.02 -5.82
N GLU A 30 3.38 11.08 -5.37
CA GLU A 30 4.85 11.10 -5.48
C GLU A 30 5.51 12.37 -4.92
N LYS A 31 4.76 13.18 -4.15
CA LYS A 31 5.27 14.39 -3.51
C LYS A 31 6.14 14.09 -2.29
N TYR A 32 5.99 12.90 -1.71
CA TYR A 32 6.73 12.48 -0.52
C TYR A 32 6.81 10.95 -0.46
N ALA A 33 8.00 10.40 -0.27
CA ALA A 33 8.23 8.95 -0.18
C ALA A 33 7.63 8.30 1.08
N GLY A 34 7.16 9.10 2.05
CA GLY A 34 6.72 8.60 3.37
C GLY A 34 7.92 8.34 4.29
N SER A 35 7.67 8.30 5.60
CA SER A 35 8.67 7.79 6.54
C SER A 35 8.78 6.27 6.42
N ALA A 36 9.95 5.71 6.75
CA ALA A 36 10.18 4.27 6.71
C ALA A 36 9.18 3.49 7.58
N GLU A 37 8.75 4.07 8.72
CA GLU A 37 7.70 3.46 9.54
C GLU A 37 6.34 3.45 8.84
N ALA A 38 5.96 4.54 8.17
CA ALA A 38 4.70 4.62 7.45
C ALA A 38 4.65 3.63 6.28
N LEU A 39 5.75 3.47 5.54
CA LEU A 39 5.87 2.48 4.48
C LEU A 39 5.71 1.05 5.01
N THR A 40 6.36 0.75 6.15
CA THR A 40 6.27 -0.56 6.80
C THR A 40 4.85 -0.84 7.26
N ALA A 41 4.18 0.14 7.87
CA ALA A 41 2.81 0.01 8.35
C ALA A 41 1.80 -0.17 7.21
N ILE A 42 1.93 0.61 6.13
CA ILE A 42 1.10 0.48 4.91
C ILE A 42 1.31 -0.89 4.27
N ARG A 43 2.56 -1.33 4.14
CA ARG A 43 2.88 -2.64 3.58
C ARG A 43 2.27 -3.77 4.42
N ALA A 44 2.46 -3.74 5.74
CA ALA A 44 1.92 -4.75 6.64
C ALA A 44 0.38 -4.82 6.59
N ALA A 45 -0.30 -3.67 6.54
CA ALA A 45 -1.75 -3.61 6.44
C ALA A 45 -2.30 -4.23 5.14
N LEU A 46 -1.62 -3.94 4.03
CA LEU A 46 -1.98 -4.48 2.72
C LEU A 46 -1.66 -5.99 2.62
N GLU A 47 -0.53 -6.43 3.18
CA GLU A 47 -0.19 -7.87 3.30
C GLU A 47 -1.20 -8.63 4.16
N ALA A 48 -1.63 -8.05 5.29
CA ALA A 48 -2.68 -8.63 6.13
C ALA A 48 -4.03 -8.73 5.40
N ALA A 49 -4.33 -7.78 4.51
CA ALA A 49 -5.51 -7.81 3.66
C ALA A 49 -5.39 -8.76 2.45
N GLY A 50 -4.25 -9.42 2.26
CA GLY A 50 -4.03 -10.42 1.22
C GLY A 50 -3.36 -9.88 -0.05
N VAL A 51 -2.81 -8.67 -0.02
CA VAL A 51 -1.98 -8.12 -1.10
C VAL A 51 -0.55 -8.62 -0.92
N ILE A 52 0.03 -9.24 -1.94
CA ILE A 52 1.43 -9.66 -1.89
C ILE A 52 2.25 -8.63 -2.67
N PHE A 53 3.14 -7.93 -1.96
CA PHE A 53 4.14 -7.09 -2.61
C PHE A 53 5.26 -7.98 -3.14
N VAL A 54 5.44 -7.99 -4.46
CA VAL A 54 6.56 -8.68 -5.09
C VAL A 54 7.68 -7.66 -5.20
N ALA A 55 8.81 -7.93 -4.53
CA ALA A 55 9.99 -7.08 -4.64
C ALA A 55 10.49 -7.07 -6.09
N GLU A 56 10.88 -5.88 -6.54
CA GLU A 56 11.16 -5.54 -7.92
C GLU A 56 12.44 -6.22 -8.43
N ASN A 57 12.32 -7.15 -9.38
CA ASN A 57 13.46 -7.70 -10.15
C ASN A 57 13.67 -6.93 -11.46
N GLY A 58 13.71 -5.58 -11.40
CA GLY A 58 14.30 -4.76 -12.46
C GLY A 58 13.39 -4.04 -13.47
N GLU A 59 12.06 -4.02 -13.32
CA GLU A 59 11.15 -3.29 -14.24
C GLU A 59 9.99 -2.53 -13.54
N GLY A 60 10.22 -1.97 -12.35
CA GLY A 60 9.26 -1.08 -11.69
C GLY A 60 8.25 -1.76 -10.74
N PRO A 61 7.64 -1.00 -9.82
CA PRO A 61 6.85 -1.54 -8.70
C PRO A 61 5.47 -2.06 -9.15
N GLY A 62 5.29 -3.38 -9.13
CA GLY A 62 4.04 -4.06 -9.48
C GLY A 62 3.29 -4.65 -8.26
N VAL A 63 1.97 -4.82 -8.38
CA VAL A 63 1.09 -5.42 -7.35
C VAL A 63 0.39 -6.66 -7.92
N ARG A 64 0.45 -7.80 -7.23
CA ARG A 64 -0.27 -9.03 -7.64
C ARG A 64 -1.30 -9.43 -6.59
N LEU A 65 -2.52 -9.75 -7.04
CA LEU A 65 -3.57 -10.33 -6.20
C LEU A 65 -3.38 -11.84 -6.08
N ARG A 66 -3.51 -12.37 -4.86
CA ARG A 66 -3.49 -13.81 -4.58
C ARG A 66 -4.73 -14.47 -5.18
N LYS A 67 -4.55 -15.53 -5.98
CA LYS A 67 -5.66 -16.36 -6.47
C LYS A 67 -6.35 -17.02 -5.28
N ALA A 68 -7.65 -16.73 -5.10
CA ALA A 68 -8.52 -17.54 -4.26
C ALA A 68 -8.66 -18.93 -4.91
N ARG A 69 -8.50 -19.98 -4.10
CA ARG A 69 -8.80 -21.36 -4.48
C ARG A 69 -10.21 -21.69 -4.02
#